data_AF-A0A535SHP1-F1
#
_entry.id   AF-A0A535SHP1-F1
#
_cell.length_a   1.000
_cell.length_b   1.000
_cell.length_c   1.000
_cell.angle_alpha   90.00
_cell.angle_beta   90.00
_cell.angle_gamma   90.00
#
_symmetry.space_group_name_H-M   'P 1'
#
loop_
_entity.id
_entity.type
_entity.pdbx_description
1 polymer ?
#
loop_
_entity_poly.entity_id
_entity_poly.type
_entity_poly.pdbx_seq_one_letter_code
_entity_poly.pdbx_strand_id
1 'polypeptide(L)'
;RKKDFESFTWEEVQEAKKLMAEMRWHLGLRPTHRKAPSRKGSYPDMRRIVRRNLKYGAEILELTWRETKQKPRPLVIICDISGSMSLYSRLLLHFIHTISNGLMNVEAFVFGTRLTRITRQLKKRDVDDAVRDVSKSVQDWSGGTRIGDALHYFNHYWARRVLGRGAVVLVISDGWDRGEAGVLEVEMDRLQHSCHRLIWLNPLLGSPDYRPLTIGMKTALPYIDNFLPAHNLDSLINLGNLLATIDDSRPERSAAGRRKAVAEWTKTGKQ
;
A
#
# COMPACT_ATOMS: atom_id res chain seq x y z
N ARG A 1 5.43 -3.14 -22.40
CA ARG A 1 5.01 -3.58 -21.05
C ARG A 1 6.18 -3.99 -20.15
N LYS A 2 7.14 -4.79 -20.65
CA LYS A 2 8.34 -5.22 -19.90
C LYS A 2 9.51 -4.23 -19.82
N LYS A 3 9.49 -3.18 -20.65
CA LYS A 3 10.53 -2.15 -20.71
C LYS A 3 10.60 -1.37 -19.39
N ASP A 4 11.81 -1.01 -18.96
CA ASP A 4 12.05 -0.24 -17.75
C ASP A 4 11.65 1.23 -17.93
N PHE A 5 10.99 1.80 -16.90
CA PHE A 5 10.58 3.20 -16.90
C PHE A 5 11.75 4.18 -17.10
N GLU A 6 12.98 3.78 -16.73
CA GLU A 6 14.21 4.53 -16.96
C GLU A 6 14.50 4.80 -18.45
N SER A 7 14.04 3.90 -19.33
CA SER A 7 14.28 3.94 -20.78
C SER A 7 13.09 4.47 -21.58
N PHE A 8 12.06 4.98 -20.91
CA PHE A 8 10.83 5.40 -21.58
C PHE A 8 11.01 6.74 -22.29
N THR A 9 10.55 6.79 -23.54
CA THR A 9 10.35 8.06 -24.24
C THR A 9 9.14 8.78 -23.66
N TRP A 10 9.02 10.08 -23.93
CA TRP A 10 7.88 10.88 -23.46
C TRP A 10 6.54 10.30 -23.91
N GLU A 11 6.46 9.77 -25.13
CA GLU A 11 5.26 9.11 -25.67
C GLU A 11 4.92 7.82 -24.91
N GLU A 12 5.92 6.99 -24.63
CA GLU A 12 5.74 5.75 -23.84
C GLU A 12 5.30 6.05 -22.40
N VAL A 13 5.77 7.16 -21.81
CA VAL A 13 5.28 7.64 -20.49
C VAL A 13 3.80 7.99 -20.56
N GLN A 14 3.33 8.65 -21.62
CA GLN A 14 1.91 8.99 -21.78
C GLN A 14 1.04 7.75 -22.00
N GLU A 15 1.53 6.79 -22.79
CA GLU A 15 0.84 5.53 -22.99
C GLU A 15 0.74 4.72 -21.68
N ALA A 16 1.84 4.65 -20.91
CA ALA A 16 1.85 4.01 -19.61
C ALA A 16 0.88 4.68 -18.63
N LYS A 17 0.82 6.02 -18.61
CA LYS A 17 -0.16 6.77 -17.81
C LYS A 17 -1.60 6.40 -18.17
N LYS A 18 -1.92 6.32 -19.46
CA LYS A 18 -3.27 5.94 -19.93
C LYS A 18 -3.63 4.52 -19.49
N LEU A 19 -2.71 3.57 -19.69
CA LEU A 19 -2.90 2.18 -19.25
C LEU A 19 -3.09 2.08 -17.73
N MET A 20 -2.32 2.83 -16.94
CA MET A 20 -2.49 2.88 -15.48
C MET A 20 -3.83 3.48 -15.04
N ALA A 21 -4.36 4.45 -15.79
CA ALA A 21 -5.67 5.05 -15.50
C ALA A 21 -6.84 4.10 -15.81
N GLU A 22 -6.67 3.21 -16.80
CA GLU A 22 -7.66 2.18 -17.15
C GLU A 22 -7.65 0.97 -16.20
N MET A 23 -6.59 0.80 -15.40
CA MET A 23 -6.51 -0.28 -14.41
C MET A 23 -7.57 -0.10 -13.31
N ARG A 24 -8.41 -1.12 -13.15
CA ARG A 24 -9.40 -1.15 -12.07
C ARG A 24 -8.77 -1.69 -10.79
N TRP A 25 -8.40 -0.78 -9.91
CA TRP A 25 -7.87 -1.11 -8.60
C TRP A 25 -8.99 -1.59 -7.68
N HIS A 26 -8.81 -2.78 -7.11
CA HIS A 26 -9.67 -3.32 -6.08
C HIS A 26 -8.81 -3.69 -4.88
N LEU A 27 -9.22 -3.25 -3.69
CA LEU A 27 -8.58 -3.66 -2.45
C LEU A 27 -9.40 -4.77 -1.81
N GLY A 28 -8.68 -5.73 -1.24
CA GLY A 28 -9.23 -6.71 -0.32
C GLY A 28 -10.27 -6.14 0.64
N LEU A 29 -11.35 -6.90 0.84
CA LEU A 29 -12.39 -6.55 1.79
C LEU A 29 -11.99 -6.98 3.20
N ARG A 30 -12.53 -6.29 4.19
CA ARG A 30 -12.43 -6.65 5.60
C ARG A 30 -13.80 -6.67 6.26
N PRO A 31 -14.03 -7.60 7.20
CA PRO A 31 -15.24 -7.59 8.00
C PRO A 31 -15.25 -6.36 8.91
N THR A 32 -16.44 -5.82 9.16
CA THR A 32 -16.65 -4.78 10.17
C THR A 32 -17.48 -5.32 11.32
N HIS A 33 -17.41 -4.71 12.49
CA HIS A 33 -18.29 -5.10 13.61
C HIS A 33 -19.79 -4.90 13.33
N ARG A 34 -20.15 -4.08 12.34
CA ARG A 34 -21.56 -3.77 12.04
C ARG A 34 -22.15 -4.85 11.12
N LYS A 35 -23.36 -5.31 11.45
CA LYS A 35 -24.14 -6.21 10.60
C LYS A 35 -25.12 -5.44 9.72
N ALA A 36 -25.22 -5.79 8.45
CA ALA A 36 -26.19 -5.26 7.50
C ALA A 36 -27.27 -6.30 7.16
N PRO A 37 -28.48 -5.88 6.77
CA PRO A 37 -29.50 -6.82 6.27
C PRO A 37 -28.98 -7.62 5.08
N SER A 38 -29.23 -8.92 5.06
CA SER A 38 -28.85 -9.84 3.97
C SER A 38 -29.98 -10.84 3.73
N ARG A 39 -30.15 -11.30 2.48
CA ARG A 39 -31.17 -12.33 2.17
C ARG A 39 -30.76 -13.71 2.66
N LYS A 40 -29.44 -14.00 2.70
CA LYS A 40 -28.85 -15.29 3.08
C LYS A 40 -27.80 -15.15 4.19
N GLY A 41 -27.98 -14.17 5.07
CA GLY A 41 -27.02 -13.88 6.13
C GLY A 41 -27.01 -14.96 7.23
N SER A 42 -25.87 -15.11 7.91
CA SER A 42 -25.72 -16.13 8.96
C SER A 42 -26.35 -15.74 10.31
N TYR A 43 -26.84 -14.51 10.47
CA TYR A 43 -27.39 -14.02 11.73
C TYR A 43 -28.87 -13.64 11.60
N PRO A 44 -29.79 -14.19 12.40
CA PRO A 44 -31.19 -13.78 12.37
C PRO A 44 -31.37 -12.34 12.87
N ASP A 45 -32.20 -11.55 12.19
CA ASP A 45 -32.59 -10.19 12.61
C ASP A 45 -33.81 -10.23 13.53
N MET A 46 -33.63 -10.60 14.80
CA MET A 46 -34.76 -10.79 15.74
C MET A 46 -35.73 -9.60 15.77
N ARG A 47 -35.23 -8.36 15.75
CA ARG A 47 -36.09 -7.16 15.76
C ARG A 47 -36.97 -7.06 14.51
N ARG A 48 -36.41 -7.39 13.35
CA ARG A 48 -37.13 -7.30 12.07
C ARG A 48 -38.02 -8.51 11.82
N ILE A 49 -37.61 -9.69 12.31
CA ILE A 49 -38.42 -10.90 12.37
C ILE A 49 -39.69 -10.62 13.19
N VAL A 50 -39.56 -10.19 14.45
CA VAL A 50 -40.73 -9.92 15.31
C VAL A 50 -41.65 -8.89 14.63
N ARG A 51 -41.11 -7.76 14.18
CA ARG A 51 -41.91 -6.70 13.55
C ARG A 51 -42.67 -7.16 12.30
N ARG A 52 -42.05 -7.97 11.44
CA ARG A 52 -42.70 -8.50 10.22
C ARG A 52 -43.76 -9.54 10.52
N ASN A 53 -43.64 -10.26 11.63
CA ASN A 53 -44.53 -11.32 12.02
C ASN A 53 -45.66 -10.89 12.97
N LEU A 54 -45.67 -9.63 13.44
CA LEU A 54 -46.78 -9.09 14.23
C LEU A 54 -48.14 -9.19 13.52
N LYS A 55 -48.17 -9.06 12.18
CA LYS A 55 -49.39 -9.24 11.37
C LYS A 55 -49.91 -10.69 11.33
N TYR A 56 -49.09 -11.65 11.75
CA TYR A 56 -49.41 -13.08 11.76
C TYR A 56 -49.64 -13.59 13.19
N GLY A 57 -50.12 -12.74 14.10
CA GLY A 57 -50.34 -13.15 15.49
C GLY A 57 -49.04 -13.51 16.23
N ALA A 58 -47.90 -12.96 15.81
CA ALA A 58 -46.56 -13.26 16.30
C ALA A 58 -46.02 -14.67 15.96
N GLU A 59 -46.67 -15.41 15.05
CA GLU A 59 -46.09 -16.63 14.48
C GLU A 59 -44.92 -16.30 13.53
N ILE A 60 -43.78 -16.98 13.71
CA ILE A 60 -42.56 -16.72 12.94
C ILE A 60 -42.65 -17.39 11.56
N LEU A 61 -43.26 -16.70 10.60
CA LEU A 61 -43.38 -17.15 9.21
C LEU A 61 -42.33 -16.49 8.30
N GLU A 62 -42.04 -15.20 8.51
CA GLU A 62 -41.03 -14.46 7.75
C GLU A 62 -39.69 -14.39 8.50
N LEU A 63 -38.69 -15.15 8.05
CA LEU A 63 -37.32 -15.03 8.54
C LEU A 63 -36.54 -13.95 7.79
N THR A 64 -35.85 -13.09 8.53
CA THR A 64 -34.94 -12.08 7.96
C THR A 64 -33.56 -12.21 8.55
N TRP A 65 -32.55 -12.01 7.72
CA TRP A 65 -31.16 -12.30 8.06
C TRP A 65 -30.30 -11.05 7.99
N ARG A 66 -29.15 -11.13 8.65
CA ARG A 66 -28.09 -10.14 8.66
C ARG A 66 -26.77 -10.82 8.44
N GLU A 67 -25.85 -10.06 7.89
CA GLU A 67 -24.50 -10.50 7.61
C GLU A 67 -23.51 -9.42 8.03
N THR A 68 -22.29 -9.84 8.35
CA THR A 68 -21.20 -8.93 8.70
C THR A 68 -20.92 -8.01 7.52
N LYS A 69 -21.04 -6.69 7.71
CA LYS A 69 -20.82 -5.73 6.63
C LYS A 69 -19.34 -5.74 6.27
N GLN A 70 -19.06 -5.94 4.99
CA GLN A 70 -17.71 -5.86 4.42
C GLN A 70 -17.41 -4.42 3.98
N LYS A 71 -16.15 -3.99 4.13
CA LYS A 71 -15.66 -2.71 3.60
C LYS A 71 -14.28 -2.91 2.97
N PRO A 72 -13.91 -2.11 1.95
CA PRO A 72 -12.54 -2.13 1.45
C PRO A 72 -11.56 -1.74 2.55
N ARG A 73 -10.38 -2.38 2.55
CA ARG A 73 -9.27 -1.99 3.41
C ARG A 73 -8.76 -0.60 3.03
N PRO A 74 -8.33 0.23 3.99
CA PRO A 74 -7.58 1.43 3.68
C PRO A 74 -6.24 1.07 3.03
N LEU A 75 -5.76 1.91 2.12
CA LEU A 75 -4.43 1.82 1.55
C LEU A 75 -3.60 3.01 2.01
N VAL A 76 -2.42 2.74 2.54
CA VAL A 76 -1.44 3.77 2.90
C VAL A 76 -0.24 3.62 2.01
N ILE A 77 0.13 4.67 1.29
CA ILE A 77 1.28 4.69 0.40
C ILE A 77 2.35 5.59 1.01
N ILE A 78 3.58 5.09 1.10
CA ILE A 78 4.75 5.81 1.59
C ILE A 78 5.81 5.74 0.50
N CYS A 79 6.05 6.85 -0.19
CA CYS A 79 6.90 6.90 -1.38
C CYS A 79 8.17 7.70 -1.16
N ASP A 80 9.30 7.14 -1.56
CA ASP A 80 10.58 7.80 -1.61
C ASP A 80 10.65 8.72 -2.84
N ILE A 81 11.11 9.94 -2.61
CA ILE A 81 11.31 10.97 -3.64
C ILE A 81 12.71 11.59 -3.54
N SER A 82 13.68 10.84 -3.01
CA SER A 82 15.08 11.22 -2.95
C SER A 82 15.71 11.40 -4.34
N GLY A 83 16.88 12.04 -4.39
CA GLY A 83 17.60 12.30 -5.63
C GLY A 83 17.92 11.06 -6.47
N SER A 84 18.16 9.89 -5.84
CA SER A 84 18.37 8.61 -6.55
C SER A 84 17.10 8.11 -7.25
N MET A 85 15.94 8.56 -6.78
CA MET A 85 14.62 8.23 -7.32
C MET A 85 14.11 9.31 -8.29
N SER A 86 14.92 10.30 -8.67
CA SER A 86 14.46 11.51 -9.37
C SER A 86 13.71 11.20 -10.67
N LEU A 87 14.19 10.28 -11.50
CA LEU A 87 13.54 9.90 -12.77
C LEU A 87 12.22 9.13 -12.55
N TYR A 88 12.18 8.29 -11.52
CA TYR A 88 11.01 7.49 -11.16
C TYR A 88 9.95 8.29 -10.39
N SER A 89 10.37 9.30 -9.63
CA SER A 89 9.52 10.06 -8.71
C SER A 89 8.27 10.63 -9.38
N ARG A 90 8.41 11.16 -10.61
CA ARG A 90 7.31 11.74 -11.37
C ARG A 90 6.29 10.69 -11.78
N LEU A 91 6.75 9.57 -12.33
CA LEU A 91 5.89 8.46 -12.73
C LEU A 91 5.19 7.82 -11.53
N LEU A 92 5.91 7.66 -10.41
CA LEU A 92 5.35 7.15 -9.17
C LEU A 92 4.29 8.10 -8.61
N LEU A 93 4.48 9.41 -8.64
CA LEU A 93 3.45 10.35 -8.22
C LEU A 93 2.20 10.29 -9.11
N HIS A 94 2.37 10.14 -10.43
CA HIS A 94 1.24 9.88 -11.33
C HIS A 94 0.50 8.59 -10.95
N PHE A 95 1.23 7.53 -10.65
CA PHE A 95 0.68 6.25 -10.22
C PHE A 95 -0.09 6.34 -8.89
N ILE A 96 0.46 7.04 -7.90
CA ILE A 96 -0.21 7.26 -6.61
C ILE A 96 -1.47 8.10 -6.81
N HIS A 97 -1.44 9.08 -7.71
CA HIS A 97 -2.61 9.87 -8.07
C HIS A 97 -3.74 9.03 -8.69
N THR A 98 -3.42 8.17 -9.68
CA THR A 98 -4.42 7.30 -10.31
C THR A 98 -5.03 6.33 -9.32
N ILE A 99 -4.21 5.73 -8.45
CA ILE A 99 -4.68 4.87 -7.35
C ILE A 99 -5.58 5.64 -6.38
N SER A 100 -5.16 6.85 -5.97
CA SER A 100 -5.91 7.66 -4.99
C SER A 100 -7.27 8.10 -5.52
N ASN A 101 -7.44 8.22 -6.84
CA ASN A 101 -8.72 8.52 -7.47
C ASN A 101 -9.59 7.28 -7.72
N GLY A 102 -8.96 6.13 -7.99
CA GLY A 102 -9.66 4.87 -8.23
C GLY A 102 -10.15 4.16 -6.96
N LEU A 103 -9.46 4.35 -5.82
CA LEU A 103 -9.76 3.68 -4.56
C LEU A 103 -10.31 4.64 -3.51
N MET A 104 -11.27 4.12 -2.72
CA MET A 104 -11.75 4.84 -1.53
C MET A 104 -10.81 4.62 -0.34
N ASN A 105 -10.51 5.69 0.41
CA ASN A 105 -9.67 5.68 1.62
C ASN A 105 -8.19 5.38 1.38
N VAL A 106 -7.59 6.08 0.41
CA VAL A 106 -6.14 6.10 0.21
C VAL A 106 -5.53 7.26 1.01
N GLU A 107 -4.43 6.99 1.69
CA GLU A 107 -3.58 7.99 2.34
C GLU A 107 -2.18 7.91 1.73
N ALA A 108 -1.65 9.02 1.26
CA ALA A 108 -0.36 9.06 0.56
C ALA A 108 0.61 9.99 1.29
N PHE A 109 1.81 9.49 1.48
CA PHE A 109 2.93 10.15 2.10
C PHE A 109 4.14 10.05 1.18
N VAL A 110 4.93 11.11 1.14
CA VAL A 110 6.23 11.13 0.46
C VAL A 110 7.32 11.47 1.46
N PHE A 111 8.51 10.93 1.26
CA PHE A 111 9.65 11.25 2.10
C PHE A 111 10.93 11.43 1.26
N GLY A 112 11.74 12.39 1.70
CA GLY A 112 13.14 12.55 1.31
C GLY A 112 13.94 12.70 2.61
N THR A 113 14.19 13.94 3.02
CA THR A 113 14.69 14.25 4.38
C THR A 113 13.61 14.24 5.45
N ARG A 114 12.35 14.48 5.07
CA ARG A 114 11.18 14.57 5.97
C ARG A 114 9.96 13.92 5.33
N LEU A 115 9.08 13.38 6.17
CA LEU A 115 7.80 12.81 5.75
C LEU A 115 6.75 13.91 5.56
N THR A 116 6.13 13.97 4.39
CA THR A 116 5.04 14.90 4.05
C THR A 116 3.81 14.14 3.60
N ARG A 117 2.64 14.48 4.16
CA ARG A 117 1.35 13.94 3.71
C ARG A 117 0.86 14.69 2.48
N ILE A 118 0.61 13.97 1.39
CA ILE A 118 0.22 14.53 0.08
C ILE A 118 -1.19 14.14 -0.36
N THR A 119 -1.94 13.38 0.47
CA THR A 119 -3.30 12.91 0.16
C THR A 119 -4.24 14.02 -0.35
N ARG A 120 -4.13 15.24 0.19
CA ARG A 120 -5.01 16.36 -0.22
C ARG A 120 -4.61 16.92 -1.59
N GLN A 121 -3.32 17.00 -1.86
CA GLN A 121 -2.74 17.47 -3.11
C GLN A 121 -3.13 16.52 -4.25
N LEU A 122 -3.13 15.21 -3.98
CA LEU A 122 -3.51 14.19 -4.95
C LEU A 122 -5.01 14.13 -5.28
N LYS A 123 -5.88 14.80 -4.52
CA LYS A 123 -7.33 14.89 -4.85
C LYS A 123 -7.65 15.96 -5.89
N LYS A 124 -6.66 16.77 -6.29
CA LYS A 124 -6.83 17.76 -7.36
C LYS A 124 -7.06 17.06 -8.70
N ARG A 125 -7.74 17.72 -9.64
CA ARG A 125 -8.14 17.11 -10.92
C ARG A 125 -6.97 16.90 -11.89
N ASP A 126 -5.95 17.75 -11.81
CA ASP A 126 -4.79 17.71 -12.69
C ASP A 126 -3.59 17.09 -11.96
N VAL A 127 -3.01 16.07 -12.58
CA VAL A 127 -1.90 15.30 -12.04
C VAL A 127 -0.59 16.07 -12.09
N ASP A 128 -0.36 16.83 -13.16
CA ASP A 128 0.87 17.61 -13.31
C ASP A 128 0.90 18.77 -12.31
N ASP A 129 -0.27 19.35 -11.99
CA ASP A 129 -0.41 20.31 -10.89
C ASP A 129 -0.17 19.68 -9.53
N ALA A 130 -0.71 18.47 -9.28
CA ALA A 130 -0.50 17.75 -8.04
C ALA A 130 0.99 17.41 -7.84
N VAL A 131 1.67 16.94 -8.89
CA VAL A 131 3.11 16.69 -8.91
C VAL A 131 3.87 17.99 -8.60
N ARG A 132 3.57 19.09 -9.30
CA ARG A 132 4.24 20.38 -9.07
C ARG A 132 4.06 20.89 -7.65
N ASP A 133 2.88 20.73 -7.06
CA ASP A 133 2.60 21.12 -5.68
C ASP A 133 3.33 20.23 -4.67
N VAL A 134 3.43 18.93 -4.94
CA VAL A 134 4.24 18.01 -4.14
C VAL A 134 5.71 18.42 -4.20
N SER A 135 6.22 18.70 -5.39
CA SER A 135 7.58 19.18 -5.61
C SER A 135 7.89 20.47 -4.86
N LYS A 136 6.97 21.44 -4.85
CA LYS A 136 7.12 22.68 -4.08
C LYS A 136 7.07 22.47 -2.56
N SER A 137 6.29 21.49 -2.11
CA SER A 137 6.16 21.17 -0.68
C SER A 137 7.36 20.42 -0.11
N VAL A 138 8.16 19.78 -0.97
CA VAL A 138 9.34 19.00 -0.60
C VAL A 138 10.58 19.79 -1.00
N GLN A 139 11.03 20.66 -0.12
CA GLN A 139 12.16 21.57 -0.39
C GLN A 139 13.55 20.88 -0.40
N ASP A 140 13.64 19.62 0.07
CA ASP A 140 14.90 18.93 0.32
C ASP A 140 15.04 17.60 -0.45
N TRP A 141 15.14 17.67 -1.78
CA TRP A 141 15.35 16.48 -2.62
C TRP A 141 16.79 15.92 -2.58
N SER A 142 17.77 16.69 -2.09
CA SER A 142 19.20 16.38 -2.18
C SER A 142 19.86 15.94 -0.87
N GLY A 143 19.14 15.90 0.26
CA GLY A 143 19.71 15.70 1.60
C GLY A 143 20.04 14.25 2.01
N GLY A 144 19.86 13.28 1.10
CA GLY A 144 19.92 11.85 1.41
C GLY A 144 18.64 11.33 2.07
N THR A 145 18.46 10.01 2.03
CA THR A 145 17.26 9.33 2.53
C THR A 145 17.50 8.81 3.93
N ARG A 146 16.62 9.17 4.88
CA ARG A 146 16.60 8.64 6.25
C ARG A 146 15.29 7.89 6.46
N ILE A 147 15.25 6.64 6.01
CA ILE A 147 14.03 5.83 6.01
C ILE A 147 13.57 5.58 7.46
N GLY A 148 14.51 5.24 8.35
CA GLY A 148 14.22 5.06 9.77
C GLY A 148 13.52 6.26 10.41
N ASP A 149 14.05 7.48 10.21
CA ASP A 149 13.48 8.71 10.77
C ASP A 149 12.08 9.01 10.20
N ALA A 150 11.90 8.81 8.88
CA ALA A 150 10.61 9.03 8.22
C ALA A 150 9.54 8.04 8.74
N LEU A 151 9.91 6.77 8.91
CA LEU A 151 9.03 5.75 9.48
C LEU A 151 8.74 5.99 10.96
N HIS A 152 9.74 6.43 11.73
CA HIS A 152 9.54 6.84 13.12
C HIS A 152 8.47 7.92 13.23
N TYR A 153 8.61 8.98 12.45
CA TYR A 153 7.64 10.07 12.41
C TYR A 153 6.26 9.58 11.95
N PHE A 154 6.20 8.73 10.93
CA PHE A 154 4.95 8.12 10.47
C PHE A 154 4.26 7.31 11.58
N ASN A 155 5.00 6.42 12.25
CA ASN A 155 4.49 5.55 13.30
C ASN A 155 4.00 6.37 14.50
N HIS A 156 4.72 7.42 14.88
CA HIS A 156 4.36 8.25 16.01
C HIS A 156 3.11 9.11 15.75
N TYR A 157 3.03 9.78 14.59
CA TYR A 157 2.00 10.80 14.34
C TYR A 157 0.81 10.31 13.51
N TRP A 158 1.02 9.31 12.64
CA TRP A 158 0.03 8.92 11.63
C TRP A 158 -0.49 7.50 11.76
N ALA A 159 0.33 6.52 12.17
CA ALA A 159 -0.07 5.11 12.17
C ALA A 159 -1.41 4.85 12.86
N ARG A 160 -1.65 5.44 14.04
CA ARG A 160 -2.93 5.30 14.76
C ARG A 160 -4.14 5.84 13.98
N ARG A 161 -3.94 6.88 13.17
CA ARG A 161 -4.99 7.55 12.39
C ARG A 161 -5.31 6.80 11.10
N VAL A 162 -4.30 6.24 10.44
CA VAL A 162 -4.42 5.68 9.08
C VAL A 162 -4.42 4.14 9.04
N LEU A 163 -3.79 3.46 10.01
CA LEU A 163 -3.62 2.00 9.99
C LEU A 163 -4.67 1.21 10.80
N GLY A 164 -5.37 1.84 11.75
CA GLY A 164 -6.23 1.16 12.75
C GLY A 164 -7.41 0.37 12.19
N ARG A 165 -7.60 0.35 10.87
CA ARG A 165 -8.66 -0.37 10.16
C ARG A 165 -8.10 -1.54 9.34
N GLY A 166 -6.95 -2.10 9.71
CA GLY A 166 -6.33 -3.19 8.96
C GLY A 166 -5.87 -2.73 7.58
N ALA A 167 -5.19 -1.59 7.55
CA ALA A 167 -4.71 -1.01 6.31
C ALA A 167 -3.62 -1.87 5.66
N VAL A 168 -3.58 -1.83 4.34
CA VAL A 168 -2.44 -2.30 3.54
C VAL A 168 -1.47 -1.14 3.41
N VAL A 169 -0.19 -1.36 3.71
CA VAL A 169 0.86 -0.36 3.57
C VAL A 169 1.70 -0.71 2.35
N LEU A 170 1.86 0.25 1.46
CA LEU A 170 2.69 0.18 0.27
C LEU A 170 3.86 1.14 0.43
N VAL A 171 5.06 0.61 0.62
CA VAL A 171 6.30 1.39 0.64
C VAL A 171 6.92 1.34 -0.75
N ILE A 172 7.29 2.48 -1.31
CA ILE A 172 7.97 2.56 -2.61
C ILE A 172 9.32 3.22 -2.39
N SER A 173 10.42 2.48 -2.48
CA SER A 173 11.77 2.99 -2.25
C SER A 173 12.82 2.03 -2.80
N ASP A 174 13.97 2.58 -3.18
CA ASP A 174 15.17 1.86 -3.58
C ASP A 174 15.93 1.22 -2.40
N GLY A 175 15.52 1.52 -1.16
CA GLY A 175 16.10 0.97 0.06
C GLY A 175 17.45 1.56 0.43
N TRP A 176 17.78 2.72 -0.11
CA TRP A 176 18.97 3.45 0.28
C TRP A 176 18.67 4.22 1.57
N ASP A 177 19.32 3.84 2.67
CA ASP A 177 19.16 4.51 3.97
C ASP A 177 20.53 4.93 4.49
N ARG A 178 20.69 6.22 4.79
CA ARG A 178 21.88 6.76 5.48
C ARG A 178 21.70 6.85 7.00
N GLY A 179 20.52 6.48 7.51
CA GLY A 179 20.20 6.47 8.93
C GLY A 179 20.80 5.30 9.70
N GLU A 180 20.51 5.25 10.99
CA GLU A 180 20.92 4.16 11.87
C GLU A 180 20.04 2.92 11.65
N ALA A 181 20.67 1.78 11.36
CA ALA A 181 19.96 0.54 11.09
C ALA A 181 19.05 0.08 12.24
N GLY A 182 19.45 0.30 13.50
CA GLY A 182 18.65 -0.06 14.67
C GLY A 182 17.32 0.70 14.73
N VAL A 183 17.30 1.97 14.31
CA VAL A 183 16.05 2.76 14.23
C VAL A 183 15.14 2.18 13.15
N LEU A 184 15.69 1.91 11.97
CA LEU A 184 14.91 1.32 10.87
C LEU A 184 14.31 -0.03 11.27
N GLU A 185 15.05 -0.88 11.96
CA GLU A 185 14.58 -2.18 12.44
C GLU A 185 13.36 -2.05 13.36
N VAL A 186 13.47 -1.22 14.39
CA VAL A 186 12.38 -1.01 15.37
C VAL A 186 11.15 -0.43 14.69
N GLU A 187 11.32 0.52 13.78
CA GLU A 187 10.20 1.18 13.12
C GLU A 187 9.54 0.30 12.05
N MET A 188 10.31 -0.56 11.37
CA MET A 188 9.77 -1.57 10.47
C MET A 188 8.98 -2.65 11.22
N ASP A 189 9.48 -3.12 12.37
CA ASP A 189 8.74 -4.08 13.21
C ASP A 189 7.41 -3.50 13.69
N ARG A 190 7.41 -2.24 14.18
CA ARG A 190 6.21 -1.51 14.59
C ARG A 190 5.22 -1.34 13.44
N LEU A 191 5.72 -0.96 12.26
CA LEU A 191 4.91 -0.76 11.06
C LEU A 191 4.26 -2.07 10.61
N GLN A 192 5.03 -3.16 10.55
CA GLN A 192 4.53 -4.48 10.16
C GLN A 192 3.39 -4.90 11.10
N HIS A 193 3.58 -4.82 12.42
CA HIS A 193 2.54 -5.18 13.40
C HIS A 193 1.28 -4.30 13.32
N SER A 194 1.44 -3.04 12.94
CA SER A 194 0.33 -2.08 12.86
C SER A 194 -0.52 -2.21 11.58
N CYS A 195 0.01 -2.86 10.54
CA CYS A 195 -0.68 -3.02 9.26
C CYS A 195 -1.15 -4.48 9.03
N HIS A 196 -2.14 -4.62 8.14
CA HIS A 196 -2.62 -5.93 7.70
C HIS A 196 -1.63 -6.63 6.79
N ARG A 197 -1.00 -5.87 5.89
CA ARG A 197 0.02 -6.35 4.97
C ARG A 197 0.97 -5.21 4.60
N LEU A 198 2.27 -5.46 4.67
CA LEU A 198 3.33 -4.55 4.30
C LEU A 198 3.94 -4.97 2.96
N ILE A 199 3.67 -4.21 1.91
CA ILE A 199 4.16 -4.43 0.57
C ILE A 199 5.26 -3.40 0.30
N TRP A 200 6.41 -3.85 -0.19
CA TRP A 200 7.49 -2.97 -0.59
C TRP A 200 7.76 -3.11 -2.08
N LEU A 201 7.69 -1.98 -2.77
CA LEU A 201 7.98 -1.83 -4.18
C LEU A 201 9.33 -1.19 -4.37
N ASN A 202 10.19 -1.84 -5.15
CA ASN A 202 11.49 -1.30 -5.48
C ASN A 202 11.60 -1.10 -7.01
N PRO A 203 11.74 0.14 -7.48
CA PRO A 203 11.83 0.45 -8.91
C PRO A 203 13.19 0.09 -9.52
N LEU A 204 14.22 -0.22 -8.72
CA LEU A 204 15.54 -0.63 -9.20
C LEU A 204 15.70 -2.16 -9.33
N LEU A 205 14.72 -2.94 -8.89
CA LEU A 205 14.71 -4.41 -8.98
C LEU A 205 14.68 -4.96 -10.43
N GLY A 206 14.68 -4.12 -11.47
CA GLY A 206 14.68 -4.53 -12.88
C GLY A 206 16.06 -4.77 -13.48
N SER A 207 17.10 -4.24 -12.85
CA SER A 207 18.47 -4.45 -13.33
C SER A 207 19.02 -5.80 -12.86
N PRO A 208 19.59 -6.64 -13.75
CA PRO A 208 20.15 -7.95 -13.41
C PRO A 208 21.30 -7.87 -12.38
N ASP A 209 21.90 -6.69 -12.20
CA ASP A 209 22.96 -6.44 -11.23
C ASP A 209 22.45 -5.93 -9.86
N TYR A 210 21.15 -5.69 -9.70
CA TYR A 210 20.61 -5.17 -8.45
C TYR A 210 20.66 -6.23 -7.35
N ARG A 211 21.57 -6.03 -6.40
CA ARG A 211 21.60 -6.78 -5.15
C ARG A 211 21.17 -5.85 -4.02
N PRO A 212 20.32 -6.32 -3.07
CA PRO A 212 19.99 -5.59 -1.86
C PRO A 212 21.20 -5.56 -0.91
N LEU A 213 22.26 -4.88 -1.32
CA LEU A 213 23.52 -4.77 -0.58
C LEU A 213 23.48 -3.63 0.43
N THR A 214 22.53 -2.70 0.30
CA THR A 214 22.37 -1.60 1.23
C THR A 214 21.98 -2.14 2.61
N ILE A 215 22.57 -1.55 3.65
CA ILE A 215 22.28 -1.89 5.04
C ILE A 215 20.78 -1.71 5.31
N GLY A 216 20.19 -0.61 4.82
CA GLY A 216 18.76 -0.32 4.96
C GLY A 216 17.85 -1.42 4.43
N MET A 217 18.06 -1.87 3.19
CA MET A 217 17.23 -2.93 2.61
C MET A 217 17.40 -4.27 3.35
N LYS A 218 18.63 -4.64 3.72
CA LYS A 218 18.86 -5.86 4.52
C LYS A 218 18.14 -5.83 5.86
N THR A 219 18.10 -4.67 6.50
CA THR A 219 17.41 -4.48 7.78
C THR A 219 15.89 -4.48 7.61
N ALA A 220 15.36 -3.92 6.52
CA ALA A 220 13.92 -3.86 6.27
C ALA A 220 13.34 -5.20 5.80
N LEU A 221 14.10 -5.99 5.03
CA LEU A 221 13.63 -7.20 4.35
C LEU A 221 12.90 -8.22 5.23
N PRO A 222 13.36 -8.53 6.47
CA PRO A 222 12.66 -9.46 7.36
C PRO A 222 11.24 -9.03 7.74
N TYR A 223 10.91 -7.74 7.62
CA TYR A 223 9.63 -7.17 8.04
C TYR A 223 8.67 -6.95 6.86
N ILE A 224 9.14 -7.13 5.63
CA ILE A 224 8.34 -6.95 4.42
C ILE A 224 7.54 -8.24 4.16
N ASP A 225 6.22 -8.12 4.05
CA ASP A 225 5.36 -9.29 3.78
C ASP A 225 5.38 -9.67 2.28
N ASN A 226 5.43 -8.67 1.40
CA ASN A 226 5.61 -8.87 -0.05
C ASN A 226 6.59 -7.84 -0.60
N PHE A 227 7.74 -8.31 -1.08
CA PHE A 227 8.67 -7.47 -1.83
C PHE A 227 8.37 -7.67 -3.32
N LEU A 228 8.31 -6.61 -4.10
CA LEU A 228 7.92 -6.65 -5.51
C LEU A 228 8.71 -5.63 -6.34
N PRO A 229 9.02 -5.94 -7.61
CA PRO A 229 9.54 -4.94 -8.54
C PRO A 229 8.50 -3.86 -8.83
N ALA A 230 8.98 -2.66 -9.21
CA ALA A 230 8.13 -1.57 -9.70
C ALA A 230 8.74 -0.84 -10.91
N HIS A 231 9.60 -1.53 -11.68
CA HIS A 231 10.37 -0.94 -12.78
C HIS A 231 9.62 -0.93 -14.12
N ASN A 232 8.53 -1.69 -14.26
CA ASN A 232 7.77 -1.80 -15.51
C ASN A 232 6.25 -1.91 -15.29
N LEU A 233 5.50 -1.81 -16.39
CA LEU A 233 4.04 -1.82 -16.34
C LEU A 233 3.48 -3.18 -15.87
N ASP A 234 4.14 -4.29 -16.24
CA ASP A 234 3.71 -5.63 -15.82
C ASP A 234 3.81 -5.80 -14.29
N SER A 235 4.81 -5.19 -13.66
CA SER A 235 4.96 -5.16 -12.21
C SER A 235 3.80 -4.42 -11.52
N LEU A 236 3.31 -3.35 -12.12
CA LEU A 236 2.16 -2.60 -11.60
C LEU A 236 0.84 -3.39 -11.79
N ILE A 237 0.70 -4.13 -12.88
CA ILE A 237 -0.44 -5.05 -13.09
C ILE A 237 -0.41 -6.14 -12.02
N ASN A 238 0.77 -6.73 -11.77
CA ASN A 238 0.95 -7.74 -10.73
C ASN A 238 0.62 -7.20 -9.34
N LEU A 239 0.99 -5.95 -9.04
CA LEU A 239 0.56 -5.28 -7.82
C LEU A 239 -0.97 -5.16 -7.75
N GLY A 240 -1.64 -4.75 -8.82
CA GLY A 240 -3.09 -4.64 -8.87
C GLY A 240 -3.78 -5.97 -8.57
N ASN A 241 -3.29 -7.05 -9.16
CA ASN A 241 -3.77 -8.42 -8.89
C ASN A 241 -3.51 -8.86 -7.45
N LEU A 242 -2.33 -8.54 -6.91
CA LEU A 242 -2.01 -8.83 -5.51
C LEU A 242 -2.98 -8.08 -4.58
N LEU A 243 -3.16 -6.77 -4.76
CA LEU A 243 -4.06 -5.96 -3.94
C LEU A 243 -5.51 -6.45 -3.96
N ALA A 244 -5.96 -6.97 -5.10
CA ALA A 244 -7.29 -7.54 -5.27
C ALA A 244 -7.47 -8.89 -4.57
N THR A 245 -6.40 -9.67 -4.44
CA THR A 245 -6.41 -11.00 -3.81
C THR A 245 -6.11 -10.98 -2.31
N ILE A 246 -5.81 -9.81 -1.72
CA ILE A 246 -5.62 -9.70 -0.26
C ILE A 246 -6.91 -10.09 0.46
N ASP A 247 -6.87 -11.18 1.19
CA ASP A 247 -7.96 -11.67 2.02
C ASP A 247 -7.83 -11.17 3.47
N ASP A 248 -8.57 -11.78 4.39
CA ASP A 248 -8.51 -11.47 5.83
C ASP A 248 -7.39 -12.22 6.57
N SER A 249 -6.63 -13.08 5.88
CA SER A 249 -5.47 -13.75 6.47
C SER A 249 -4.29 -12.78 6.56
N ARG A 250 -3.61 -12.78 7.72
CA ARG A 250 -2.34 -12.08 7.87
C ARG A 250 -1.19 -13.00 7.46
N PRO A 251 -0.14 -12.45 6.82
CA PRO A 251 1.11 -13.17 6.60
C PRO A 251 1.69 -13.76 7.89
N GLU A 252 2.44 -14.85 7.78
CA GLU A 252 3.18 -15.40 8.91
C GLU A 252 4.38 -14.50 9.24
N ARG A 253 4.44 -13.99 10.46
CA ARG A 253 5.47 -13.04 10.92
C ARG A 253 6.37 -13.60 12.02
N SER A 254 6.40 -14.93 12.15
CA SER A 254 7.28 -15.62 13.09
C SER A 254 8.76 -15.38 12.71
N ALA A 255 9.68 -15.40 13.68
CA ALA A 255 11.11 -15.25 13.37
C ALA A 255 11.62 -16.32 12.37
N ALA A 256 11.03 -17.52 12.40
CA ALA A 256 11.29 -18.57 11.42
C ALA A 256 10.75 -18.20 10.02
N GLY A 257 9.52 -17.71 9.94
CA GLY A 257 8.89 -17.21 8.71
C GLY A 257 9.68 -16.07 8.07
N ARG A 258 10.13 -15.09 8.87
CA ARG A 258 10.98 -13.98 8.41
C ARG A 258 12.28 -14.48 7.79
N ARG A 259 12.99 -15.41 8.45
CA ARG A 259 14.23 -16.01 7.91
C ARG A 259 14.01 -16.76 6.60
N LYS A 260 12.89 -17.50 6.51
CA LYS A 260 12.53 -18.23 5.29
C LYS A 260 12.25 -17.27 4.13
N ALA A 261 11.46 -16.21 4.36
CA ALA A 261 11.15 -15.20 3.35
C ALA A 261 12.41 -14.49 2.82
N VAL A 262 13.33 -14.12 3.72
CA VAL A 262 14.64 -13.54 3.35
C VAL A 262 15.46 -14.51 2.51
N ALA A 263 15.51 -15.80 2.88
CA ALA A 263 16.26 -16.81 2.15
C ALA A 263 15.68 -17.09 0.76
N GLU A 264 14.36 -17.14 0.62
CA GLU A 264 13.67 -17.28 -0.68
C GLU A 264 14.02 -16.10 -1.59
N TRP A 265 13.94 -14.88 -1.08
CA TRP A 265 14.30 -13.68 -1.85
C TRP A 265 15.75 -13.64 -2.29
N THR A 266 16.67 -14.03 -1.40
CA THR A 266 18.10 -14.07 -1.72
C THR A 266 18.43 -15.12 -2.78
N LYS A 267 17.57 -16.15 -2.94
CA LYS A 267 17.69 -17.16 -4.01
C LYS A 267 17.09 -16.67 -5.32
N THR A 268 15.95 -15.98 -5.29
CA THR A 268 15.28 -15.46 -6.50
C THR A 268 16.07 -14.33 -7.14
N GLY A 269 16.75 -13.47 -6.37
CA GLY A 269 17.64 -12.42 -6.91
C GLY A 269 18.99 -12.92 -7.44
N LYS A 270 19.21 -14.23 -7.56
CA LYS A 270 20.39 -14.84 -8.19
C LYS A 270 20.11 -15.40 -9.60
N GLN A 271 18.87 -15.32 -10.09
CA GLN A 271 18.46 -15.78 -11.41
C GLN A 271 18.19 -14.62 -12.35
#